data_AF-A0A7S2W4F8-F1
#
_entry.id   AF-A0A7S2W4F8-F1
#
_cell.length_a   1.000
_cell.length_b   1.000
_cell.length_c   1.000
_cell.angle_alpha   90.00
_cell.angle_beta   90.00
_cell.angle_gamma   90.00
#
_symmetry.space_group_name_H-M   'P 1'
#
loop_
_entity.id
_entity.type
_entity.pdbx_description
1 polymer ?
#
loop_
_entity_poly.entity_id
_entity_poly.type
_entity_poly.pdbx_seq_one_letter_code
_entity_poly.pdbx_strand_id
1 'polypeptide(L)'
;VGAVVMPHNLYLHTAACQTRRVSSEHVEKAVFYSSLEPILPVIISFFINLAVVVIAAESVYGKQDSSTVGLTNFCDYFQKLAGGCALWGIALLAAGQSSAITTTYTGQYVMDGFLNLQIPIKMRAILTRLVAIFPPIVVSILFPGQLNRMVNIVNAMLSFLLPFAFTPLVKFNCSNVIMGQYASKGLEKYVL
;
A
#
# COMPACT_ATOMS: atom_id res chain seq x y z
N VAL A 1 8.15 -5.09 -4.93
CA VAL A 1 7.81 -3.77 -5.51
C VAL A 1 6.36 -3.38 -5.22
N GLY A 2 5.35 -4.12 -5.68
CA GLY A 2 3.93 -3.78 -5.43
C GLY A 2 3.49 -3.79 -3.96
N ALA A 3 4.22 -4.47 -3.08
CA ALA A 3 4.01 -4.40 -1.63
C ALA A 3 4.52 -3.08 -1.00
N VAL A 4 5.47 -2.39 -1.65
CA VAL A 4 6.06 -1.12 -1.17
C VAL A 4 5.35 0.07 -1.83
N VAL A 5 5.12 -0.03 -3.14
CA VAL A 5 4.38 0.99 -3.89
C VAL A 5 2.99 0.44 -4.19
N MET A 6 2.04 0.87 -3.37
CA MET A 6 0.65 0.42 -3.47
C MET A 6 -0.15 1.37 -4.37
N PRO A 7 -0.79 0.87 -5.45
CA PRO A 7 -1.50 1.75 -6.40
C PRO A 7 -2.68 2.49 -5.76
N HIS A 8 -3.31 1.91 -4.73
CA HIS A 8 -4.38 2.58 -3.99
C HIS A 8 -3.89 3.83 -3.23
N ASN A 9 -2.63 3.85 -2.77
CA ASN A 9 -2.07 5.02 -2.09
C ASN A 9 -1.91 6.22 -3.05
N LEU A 10 -1.73 5.99 -4.35
CA LEU A 10 -1.69 7.06 -5.36
C LEU A 10 -3.04 7.81 -5.39
N TYR A 11 -4.14 7.07 -5.51
CA TYR A 11 -5.48 7.64 -5.52
C TYR A 11 -5.82 8.33 -4.19
N LEU A 12 -5.47 7.71 -3.06
CA LEU A 12 -5.74 8.28 -1.74
C LEU A 12 -4.98 9.58 -1.51
N HIS A 13 -3.69 9.62 -1.85
CA HIS A 13 -2.86 10.81 -1.68
C HIS A 13 -3.36 11.96 -2.55
N THR A 14 -3.69 11.69 -3.83
CA THR A 14 -4.29 12.70 -4.72
C THR A 14 -5.59 13.26 -4.14
N ALA A 15 -6.47 12.41 -3.61
CA ALA A 15 -7.71 12.86 -3.01
C ALA A 15 -7.49 13.63 -1.69
N ALA A 16 -6.54 13.20 -0.87
CA ALA A 16 -6.18 13.89 0.38
C ALA A 16 -5.67 15.32 0.09
N CYS A 17 -4.83 15.51 -0.94
CA CYS A 17 -4.40 16.84 -1.37
C CYS A 17 -5.58 17.73 -1.78
N GLN A 18 -6.62 17.18 -2.42
CA GLN A 18 -7.80 17.94 -2.84
C GLN A 18 -8.71 18.39 -1.68
N THR A 19 -8.60 17.77 -0.50
CA THR A 19 -9.38 18.22 0.68
C THR A 19 -8.94 19.59 1.19
N ARG A 20 -7.73 20.04 0.85
CA ARG A 20 -7.20 21.35 1.23
C ARG A 20 -7.64 22.38 0.19
N ARG A 21 -8.41 23.38 0.63
CA ARG A 21 -8.78 24.51 -0.22
C ARG A 21 -7.58 25.45 -0.36
N VAL A 22 -7.00 25.48 -1.56
CA VAL A 22 -5.85 26.33 -1.89
C VAL A 22 -6.30 27.41 -2.86
N SER A 23 -5.97 28.68 -2.56
CA SER A 23 -6.17 29.78 -3.51
C SER A 23 -5.21 29.65 -4.69
N SER A 24 -5.63 30.04 -5.89
CA SER A 24 -4.83 29.96 -7.12
C SER A 24 -3.45 30.63 -7.02
N GLU A 25 -3.31 31.63 -6.15
CA GLU A 25 -2.05 32.34 -5.91
C GLU A 25 -1.00 31.51 -5.13
N HIS A 26 -1.42 30.50 -4.37
CA HIS A 26 -0.56 29.73 -3.45
C HIS A 26 -0.37 28.27 -3.88
N VAL A 27 -0.76 27.91 -5.10
CA VAL A 27 -0.73 26.53 -5.61
C VAL A 27 0.68 25.94 -5.57
N GLU A 28 1.70 26.69 -5.97
CA GLU A 28 3.10 26.23 -5.99
C GLU A 28 3.60 25.86 -4.58
N LYS A 29 3.31 26.71 -3.59
CA LYS A 29 3.65 26.43 -2.18
C LYS A 29 2.89 25.19 -1.68
N ALA A 30 1.62 25.06 -2.03
CA ALA A 30 0.82 23.90 -1.62
C ALA A 30 1.34 22.59 -2.22
N VAL A 31 1.77 22.60 -3.49
CA VAL A 31 2.42 21.45 -4.15
C VAL A 31 3.73 21.11 -3.46
N PHE A 32 4.55 22.11 -3.12
CA PHE A 32 5.82 21.88 -2.41
C PHE A 32 5.60 21.20 -1.06
N TYR A 33 4.73 21.73 -0.20
CA TYR A 33 4.44 21.11 1.09
C TYR A 33 3.81 19.72 0.95
N SER A 34 2.86 19.55 0.02
CA SER A 34 2.22 18.25 -0.24
C SER A 34 3.22 17.20 -0.76
N SER A 35 4.29 17.63 -1.44
CA SER A 35 5.36 16.74 -1.91
C SER A 35 6.33 16.35 -0.79
N LEU A 36 6.48 17.19 0.24
CA LEU A 36 7.32 16.88 1.40
C LEU A 36 6.63 15.96 2.42
N GLU A 37 5.32 16.04 2.56
CA GLU A 37 4.53 15.23 3.50
C GLU A 37 4.79 13.71 3.44
N PRO A 38 4.85 13.06 2.26
CA PRO A 38 5.10 11.62 2.19
C PRO A 38 6.55 11.23 2.44
N ILE A 39 7.52 12.16 2.45
CA ILE A 39 8.95 11.83 2.59
C ILE A 39 9.23 11.14 3.92
N LEU A 40 8.76 11.72 5.03
CA LEU A 40 9.03 11.17 6.36
C LEU A 40 8.41 9.78 6.57
N PRO A 41 7.11 9.54 6.24
CA PRO A 41 6.52 8.19 6.29
C PRO A 41 7.25 7.17 5.41
N VAL A 42 7.67 7.56 4.20
CA VAL A 42 8.39 6.66 3.28
C VAL A 42 9.76 6.28 3.84
N ILE A 43 10.49 7.23 4.43
CA ILE A 43 11.78 6.96 5.08
C ILE A 43 11.59 6.00 6.27
N ILE A 44 10.59 6.24 7.12
CA ILE A 44 10.29 5.36 8.26
C ILE A 44 9.92 3.95 7.75
N SER A 45 9.07 3.86 6.74
CA SER A 45 8.68 2.59 6.12
C SER A 45 9.88 1.84 5.54
N PHE A 46 10.83 2.55 4.92
CA PHE A 46 12.07 1.97 4.42
C PHE A 46 12.88 1.30 5.55
N PHE A 47 13.08 1.98 6.68
CA PHE A 47 13.82 1.39 7.81
C PHE A 47 13.09 0.20 8.45
N ILE A 48 11.76 0.23 8.54
CA ILE A 48 10.97 -0.89 9.04
C ILE A 48 11.13 -2.11 8.11
N ASN A 49 10.97 -1.91 6.80
CA ASN A 49 11.12 -2.98 5.82
C ASN A 49 12.56 -3.53 5.81
N LEU A 50 13.56 -2.66 5.95
CA LEU A 50 14.95 -3.06 6.06
C LEU A 50 15.19 -3.93 7.31
N ALA A 51 14.66 -3.53 8.47
CA ALA A 51 14.77 -4.30 9.70
C ALA A 51 14.12 -5.69 9.57
N VAL A 52 12.92 -5.78 8.98
CA VAL A 52 12.23 -7.05 8.73
C VAL A 52 13.06 -7.96 7.82
N VAL A 53 13.65 -7.42 6.75
CA VAL A 53 14.52 -8.17 5.84
C VAL A 53 15.80 -8.65 6.54
N VAL A 54 16.43 -7.83 7.37
CA VAL A 54 17.64 -8.21 8.11
C VAL A 54 17.35 -9.33 9.12
N ILE A 55 16.25 -9.25 9.86
CA ILE A 55 15.83 -10.30 10.80
C ILE A 55 15.53 -11.61 10.06
N ALA A 56 14.83 -11.52 8.93
CA ALA A 56 14.56 -12.67 8.08
C ALA A 56 15.86 -13.27 7.51
N ALA A 57 16.82 -12.43 7.13
CA ALA A 57 18.11 -12.86 6.63
C ALA A 57 18.89 -13.62 7.70
N GLU A 58 19.01 -13.09 8.93
CA GLU A 58 19.70 -13.78 10.04
C GLU A 58 19.10 -15.17 10.32
N SER A 59 17.77 -15.29 10.30
CA SER A 59 17.09 -16.54 10.67
C SER A 59 17.15 -17.63 9.58
N VAL A 60 17.31 -17.23 8.32
CA VAL A 60 17.31 -18.09 7.13
C VAL A 60 18.73 -18.38 6.61
N TYR A 61 19.69 -17.49 6.85
CA TYR A 61 21.05 -17.60 6.35
C TYR A 61 21.72 -18.90 6.82
N GLY A 62 22.12 -19.76 5.88
CA GLY A 62 22.80 -21.03 6.14
C GLY A 62 21.91 -22.26 6.38
N LYS A 63 20.57 -22.15 6.29
CA LYS A 63 19.64 -23.31 6.40
C LYS A 63 19.14 -23.77 5.02
N GLN A 64 19.05 -25.09 4.81
CA GLN A 64 18.56 -25.69 3.57
C GLN A 64 17.05 -25.54 3.33
N ASP A 65 16.26 -25.28 4.37
CA ASP A 65 14.79 -25.23 4.31
C ASP A 65 14.26 -23.79 4.22
N SER A 66 14.63 -23.10 3.14
CA SER A 66 14.31 -21.68 2.89
C SER A 66 12.95 -21.47 2.21
N SER A 67 12.23 -22.55 1.87
CA SER A 67 10.94 -22.53 1.16
C SER A 67 9.74 -22.12 2.03
N THR A 68 9.89 -22.12 3.35
CA THR A 68 8.78 -21.97 4.31
C THR A 68 8.85 -20.66 5.11
N VAL A 69 9.56 -19.66 4.58
CA VAL A 69 9.61 -18.32 5.16
C VAL A 69 8.31 -17.61 4.83
N GLY A 70 7.49 -17.37 5.85
CA GLY A 70 6.16 -16.82 5.70
C GLY A 70 5.75 -16.00 6.91
N LEU A 71 4.71 -15.18 6.74
CA LEU A 71 4.20 -14.28 7.78
C LEU A 71 3.80 -15.03 9.07
N THR A 72 3.37 -16.28 8.91
CA THR A 72 2.94 -17.18 9.99
C THR A 72 4.11 -17.66 10.86
N ASN A 73 5.29 -17.85 10.26
CA ASN A 73 6.46 -18.42 10.94
C ASN A 73 7.42 -17.33 11.45
N PHE A 74 7.11 -16.06 11.14
CA PHE A 74 7.94 -14.92 11.50
C PHE A 74 8.00 -14.67 13.01
N CYS A 75 6.99 -15.12 13.76
CA CYS A 75 6.97 -15.08 15.22
C CYS A 75 8.17 -15.83 15.82
N ASP A 76 8.53 -16.96 15.22
CA ASP A 76 9.61 -17.82 15.71
C ASP A 76 10.98 -17.16 15.59
N TYR A 77 11.12 -16.17 14.69
CA TYR A 77 12.36 -15.41 14.53
C TYR A 77 12.57 -14.41 15.68
N PHE A 78 11.52 -14.06 16.43
CA PHE A 78 11.60 -13.20 17.60
C PHE A 78 11.78 -13.95 18.91
N GLN A 79 12.00 -15.27 18.90
CA GLN A 79 12.14 -16.09 20.13
C GLN A 79 13.26 -15.62 21.06
N LYS A 80 14.31 -14.97 20.55
CA LYS A 80 15.39 -14.39 21.37
C LYS A 80 14.94 -13.17 22.19
N LEU A 81 13.80 -12.56 21.87
CA LEU A 81 13.25 -11.40 22.56
C LEU A 81 12.04 -11.82 23.41
N ALA A 82 12.12 -11.62 24.73
CA ALA A 82 11.00 -11.87 25.63
C ALA A 82 9.77 -11.04 25.21
N GLY A 83 8.68 -11.70 24.85
CA GLY A 83 7.44 -11.05 24.37
C GLY A 83 7.45 -10.62 22.90
N GLY A 84 8.48 -10.96 22.12
CA GLY A 84 8.57 -10.57 20.71
C GLY A 84 7.40 -11.07 19.84
N CYS A 85 6.89 -12.26 20.13
CA CYS A 85 5.70 -12.81 19.48
C CYS A 85 4.42 -11.98 19.74
N ALA A 86 4.23 -11.50 20.96
CA ALA A 86 3.09 -10.66 21.31
C ALA A 86 3.18 -9.30 20.63
N LEU A 87 4.38 -8.70 20.59
CA LEU A 87 4.65 -7.45 19.87
C LEU A 87 4.39 -7.59 18.36
N TRP A 88 4.83 -8.70 17.76
CA TRP A 88 4.55 -9.00 16.35
C TRP A 88 3.05 -9.12 16.08
N GLY A 89 2.31 -9.83 16.94
CA GLY A 89 0.86 -9.94 16.83
C GLY A 89 0.14 -8.59 16.92
N ILE A 90 0.54 -7.73 17.88
CA ILE A 90 0.00 -6.37 18.02
C ILE A 90 0.33 -5.52 16.78
N ALA A 91 1.56 -5.61 16.27
CA ALA A 91 1.98 -4.89 15.07
C ALA A 91 1.18 -5.33 13.83
N LEU A 92 0.95 -6.64 13.65
CA LEU A 92 0.11 -7.17 12.57
C LEU A 92 -1.34 -6.70 12.68
N LEU A 93 -1.91 -6.68 13.89
CA LEU A 93 -3.26 -6.17 14.11
C LEU A 93 -3.36 -4.67 13.80
N ALA A 94 -2.39 -3.87 14.25
CA ALA A 94 -2.32 -2.44 13.97
C ALA A 94 -2.20 -2.17 12.45
N ALA A 95 -1.32 -2.91 11.76
CA ALA A 95 -1.16 -2.82 10.31
C ALA A 95 -2.47 -3.20 9.56
N GLY A 96 -3.17 -4.23 10.02
CA GLY A 96 -4.46 -4.65 9.47
C GLY A 96 -5.54 -3.58 9.60
N GLN A 97 -5.63 -2.89 10.75
CA GLN A 97 -6.58 -1.79 10.93
C GLN A 97 -6.25 -0.59 10.05
N SER A 98 -4.98 -0.20 9.99
CA SER A 98 -4.54 0.90 9.11
C SER A 98 -4.89 0.62 7.65
N SER A 99 -4.58 -0.58 7.15
CA SER A 99 -4.92 -1.00 5.78
C SER A 99 -6.43 -0.97 5.51
N ALA A 100 -7.26 -1.41 6.47
CA ALA A 100 -8.71 -1.41 6.30
C ALA A 100 -9.30 0.00 6.15
N ILE A 101 -8.77 0.98 6.90
CA ILE A 101 -9.19 2.38 6.81
C ILE A 101 -8.79 2.97 5.46
N THR A 102 -7.51 2.84 5.09
CA THR A 102 -6.95 3.32 3.82
C THR A 102 -7.68 2.74 2.60
N THR A 103 -8.01 1.44 2.64
CA THR A 103 -8.75 0.75 1.57
C THR A 103 -10.17 1.28 1.43
N THR A 104 -10.85 1.58 2.54
CA THR A 104 -12.23 2.09 2.52
C THR A 104 -12.30 3.49 1.90
N TYR A 105 -11.38 4.38 2.29
CA TYR A 105 -11.30 5.72 1.71
C TYR A 105 -10.85 5.69 0.25
N THR A 106 -9.85 4.88 -0.10
CA THR A 106 -9.45 4.77 -1.51
C THR A 106 -10.58 4.23 -2.37
N GLY A 107 -11.27 3.20 -1.89
CA GLY A 107 -12.42 2.64 -2.57
C GLY A 107 -13.52 3.66 -2.82
N GLN A 108 -13.68 4.66 -1.93
CA GLN A 108 -14.59 5.77 -2.17
C GLN A 108 -14.21 6.59 -3.39
N TYR A 109 -12.98 7.10 -3.45
CA TYR A 109 -12.56 7.94 -4.55
C TYR A 109 -12.54 7.21 -5.88
N VAL A 110 -12.17 5.92 -5.88
CA VAL A 110 -12.20 5.10 -7.09
C VAL A 110 -13.63 4.81 -7.54
N MET A 111 -14.54 4.41 -6.64
CA MET A 111 -15.93 4.12 -7.00
C MET A 111 -16.72 5.37 -7.39
N ASP A 112 -16.53 6.47 -6.68
CA ASP A 112 -17.22 7.73 -6.96
C ASP A 112 -16.67 8.34 -8.27
N GLY A 113 -15.36 8.23 -8.54
CA GLY A 113 -14.73 8.77 -9.75
C GLY A 113 -14.87 7.93 -11.01
N PHE A 114 -14.61 6.61 -10.94
CA PHE A 114 -14.63 5.73 -12.13
C PHE A 114 -15.98 5.07 -12.38
N LEU A 115 -16.72 4.72 -11.33
CA LEU A 115 -17.97 3.96 -11.44
C LEU A 115 -19.21 4.82 -11.17
N ASN A 116 -19.05 6.09 -10.77
CA ASN A 116 -20.11 6.99 -10.30
C ASN A 116 -21.05 6.31 -9.27
N LEU A 117 -20.51 5.41 -8.44
CA LEU A 117 -21.28 4.55 -7.54
C LEU A 117 -21.12 5.00 -6.09
N GLN A 118 -22.13 5.72 -5.59
CA GLN A 118 -22.14 6.26 -4.23
C GLN A 118 -22.69 5.23 -3.23
N ILE A 119 -21.77 4.52 -2.58
CA ILE A 119 -22.07 3.56 -1.51
C ILE A 119 -21.73 4.19 -0.15
N PRO A 120 -22.60 4.08 0.87
CA PRO A 120 -22.28 4.58 2.21
C PRO A 120 -21.05 3.85 2.79
N ILE A 121 -20.19 4.60 3.49
CA ILE A 121 -18.91 4.12 4.04
C ILE A 121 -19.04 2.82 4.84
N LYS A 122 -20.10 2.69 5.66
CA LYS A 122 -20.34 1.49 6.48
C LYS A 122 -20.58 0.25 5.61
N MET A 123 -21.41 0.38 4.58
CA MET A 123 -21.71 -0.73 3.66
C MET A 123 -20.49 -1.08 2.82
N ARG A 124 -19.76 -0.06 2.34
CA ARG A 124 -18.52 -0.23 1.58
C ARG A 124 -17.47 -0.98 2.41
N ALA A 125 -17.24 -0.57 3.65
CA ALA A 125 -16.26 -1.20 4.55
C ALA A 125 -16.61 -2.67 4.86
N ILE A 126 -17.90 -2.99 5.04
CA ILE A 126 -18.33 -4.37 5.26
C ILE A 126 -18.12 -5.19 3.99
N LEU A 127 -18.55 -4.68 2.83
CA LEU A 127 -18.45 -5.40 1.56
C LEU A 127 -16.97 -5.70 1.19
N THR A 128 -16.10 -4.70 1.28
CA THR A 128 -14.67 -4.88 0.97
C THR A 128 -13.99 -5.82 1.96
N ARG A 129 -14.37 -5.80 3.24
CA ARG A 129 -13.86 -6.77 4.23
C ARG A 129 -14.35 -8.19 3.97
N LEU A 130 -15.62 -8.37 3.62
CA LEU A 130 -16.16 -9.69 3.29
C LEU A 130 -15.43 -10.28 2.08
N VAL A 131 -15.25 -9.49 1.02
CA VAL A 131 -14.52 -9.92 -0.18
C VAL A 131 -13.04 -10.19 0.13
N ALA A 132 -12.42 -9.43 1.04
CA ALA A 132 -11.02 -9.64 1.41
C ALA A 132 -10.79 -10.85 2.33
N ILE A 133 -11.72 -11.12 3.25
CA ILE A 133 -11.60 -12.19 4.26
C ILE A 133 -12.05 -13.55 3.72
N PHE A 134 -13.01 -13.57 2.80
CA PHE A 134 -13.60 -14.81 2.30
C PHE A 134 -12.57 -15.73 1.62
N PRO A 135 -11.75 -15.28 0.64
CA PRO A 135 -10.79 -16.17 -0.03
C PRO A 135 -9.72 -16.74 0.93
N PRO A 136 -9.12 -15.95 1.84
CA PRO A 136 -8.19 -16.50 2.84
C PRO A 136 -8.79 -17.57 3.74
N ILE A 137 -10.04 -17.40 4.19
CA ILE A 137 -10.73 -18.41 5.02
C ILE A 137 -10.91 -19.71 4.23
N VAL A 138 -11.41 -19.62 3.00
CA VAL A 138 -11.63 -20.80 2.14
C VAL A 138 -10.32 -21.55 1.90
N VAL A 139 -9.24 -20.84 1.57
CA VAL A 139 -7.92 -21.45 1.36
C VAL A 139 -7.38 -22.06 2.66
N SER A 140 -7.60 -21.43 3.80
CA SER A 140 -7.14 -21.95 5.10
C SER A 140 -7.83 -23.26 5.49
N ILE A 141 -9.09 -23.45 5.09
CA ILE A 141 -9.84 -24.68 5.39
C ILE A 141 -9.48 -25.80 4.40
N LEU A 142 -9.39 -25.47 3.11
CA LEU A 142 -9.16 -26.48 2.05
C LEU A 142 -7.69 -26.88 1.90
N PHE A 143 -6.76 -25.97 2.15
CA PHE A 143 -5.32 -26.17 1.91
C PHE A 143 -4.45 -25.60 3.06
N PRO A 144 -4.43 -26.26 4.23
CA PRO A 144 -3.59 -25.84 5.35
C PRO A 144 -2.11 -25.86 4.90
N GLY A 145 -1.48 -24.69 4.89
CA GLY A 145 -0.08 -24.48 4.47
C GLY A 145 0.11 -23.65 3.19
N GLN A 146 -0.94 -23.43 2.38
CA GLN A 146 -0.83 -22.62 1.15
C GLN A 146 -1.13 -21.12 1.35
N LEU A 147 -1.44 -20.70 2.58
CA LEU A 147 -1.78 -19.31 2.88
C LEU A 147 -0.63 -18.34 2.50
N ASN A 148 0.62 -18.71 2.78
CA ASN A 148 1.79 -17.90 2.40
C ASN A 148 1.91 -17.75 0.87
N ARG A 149 1.60 -18.80 0.11
CA ARG A 149 1.58 -18.76 -1.36
C ARG A 149 0.50 -17.80 -1.87
N MET A 150 -0.69 -17.84 -1.25
CA MET A 150 -1.77 -16.92 -1.58
C MET A 150 -1.37 -15.46 -1.33
N VAL A 151 -0.78 -15.16 -0.16
CA VAL A 151 -0.30 -13.80 0.16
C VAL A 151 0.74 -13.33 -0.86
N ASN A 152 1.67 -14.20 -1.25
CA ASN A 152 2.68 -13.88 -2.27
C ASN A 152 2.04 -13.61 -3.64
N ILE A 153 1.01 -14.37 -4.03
CA ILE A 153 0.26 -14.13 -5.27
C ILE A 153 -0.43 -12.77 -5.23
N VAL A 154 -1.10 -12.41 -4.12
CA VAL A 154 -1.75 -11.09 -3.99
C VAL A 154 -0.72 -9.96 -4.10
N ASN A 155 0.43 -10.10 -3.45
CA ASN A 155 1.52 -9.11 -3.55
C ASN A 155 2.10 -9.01 -4.98
N ALA A 156 2.15 -10.12 -5.72
CA ALA A 156 2.53 -10.12 -7.12
C ALA A 156 1.47 -9.42 -8.00
N MET A 157 0.19 -9.69 -7.78
CA MET A 157 -0.92 -9.05 -8.51
C MET A 157 -0.95 -7.53 -8.29
N LEU A 158 -0.63 -7.04 -7.09
CA LEU A 158 -0.49 -5.59 -6.84
C LEU A 158 0.59 -4.96 -7.72
N SER A 159 1.67 -5.67 -7.98
CA SER A 159 2.74 -5.19 -8.88
C SER A 159 2.25 -5.11 -10.33
N PHE A 160 1.37 -6.01 -10.75
CA PHE A 160 0.74 -5.98 -12.07
C PHE A 160 -0.25 -4.82 -12.24
N LEU A 161 -0.90 -4.36 -11.16
CA LEU A 161 -1.82 -3.21 -11.18
C LEU A 161 -1.09 -1.86 -11.26
N LEU A 162 0.19 -1.82 -10.86
CA LEU A 162 0.95 -0.58 -10.77
C LEU A 162 1.07 0.18 -12.10
N PRO A 163 1.40 -0.45 -13.25
CA PRO A 163 1.43 0.23 -14.54
C PRO A 163 0.08 0.86 -14.91
N PHE A 164 -1.03 0.18 -14.65
CA PHE A 164 -2.37 0.69 -14.98
C PHE A 164 -2.75 1.93 -14.17
N ALA A 165 -2.29 2.04 -12.91
CA ALA A 165 -2.49 3.24 -12.11
C ALA A 165 -1.50 4.36 -12.49
N PHE A 166 -0.26 4.00 -12.82
CA PHE A 166 0.82 4.95 -13.05
C PHE A 166 0.77 5.58 -14.45
N THR A 167 0.52 4.80 -15.51
CA THR A 167 0.44 5.32 -16.89
C THR A 167 -0.55 6.49 -17.06
N PRO A 168 -1.81 6.44 -16.58
CA PRO A 168 -2.71 7.59 -16.68
C PRO A 168 -2.26 8.77 -15.82
N LEU A 169 -1.69 8.51 -14.63
CA LEU A 169 -1.16 9.56 -13.76
C LEU A 169 -0.05 10.35 -14.45
N VAL A 170 0.92 9.66 -15.05
CA VAL A 170 2.01 10.29 -15.82
C VAL A 170 1.47 11.05 -17.03
N LYS A 171 0.53 10.44 -17.78
CA LYS A 171 -0.09 11.09 -18.94
C LYS A 171 -0.81 12.38 -18.56
N PHE A 172 -1.52 12.41 -17.44
CA PHE A 172 -2.20 13.61 -16.96
C PHE A 172 -1.21 14.65 -16.43
N ASN A 173 -0.17 14.24 -15.71
CA ASN A 173 0.83 15.16 -15.19
C ASN A 173 1.68 15.82 -16.28
N CYS A 174 1.99 15.09 -17.35
CA CYS A 174 2.75 15.62 -18.49
C CYS A 174 1.89 16.37 -19.52
N SER A 175 0.56 16.40 -19.37
CA SER A 175 -0.34 17.04 -20.34
C SER A 175 -0.49 18.53 -20.06
N ASN A 176 0.00 19.37 -20.98
CA ASN A 176 -0.23 20.82 -20.96
C ASN A 176 -1.72 21.19 -21.06
N VAL A 177 -2.58 20.28 -21.53
CA VAL A 177 -4.04 20.52 -21.62
C VAL A 177 -4.69 20.46 -20.24
N ILE A 178 -4.18 19.63 -19.34
CA ILE A 178 -4.78 19.40 -18.01
C ILE A 178 -4.03 20.20 -16.93
N MET A 179 -2.69 20.16 -16.93
CA MET A 179 -1.87 20.83 -15.93
C MET A 179 -1.44 22.25 -16.32
N GLY A 180 -1.68 22.67 -17.57
CA GLY A 180 -1.37 24.02 -18.03
C GLY A 180 0.11 24.38 -17.83
N GLN A 181 0.35 25.47 -17.10
CA GLN A 181 1.70 25.97 -16.81
C GLN A 181 2.47 25.09 -15.81
N TYR A 182 1.77 24.24 -15.04
CA TYR A 182 2.35 23.34 -14.03
C TYR A 182 2.64 21.93 -14.56
N ALA A 183 2.51 21.70 -15.87
CA ALA A 183 2.82 20.40 -16.45
C ALA A 183 4.31 20.05 -16.25
N SER A 184 4.60 18.82 -15.83
CA SER A 184 5.98 18.34 -15.65
C SER A 184 6.76 18.40 -16.96
N LYS A 185 7.92 19.07 -16.93
CA LYS A 185 8.82 19.29 -18.08
C LYS A 185 10.22 18.74 -17.81
N GLY A 186 10.94 18.37 -18.88
CA GLY A 186 12.35 17.99 -18.80
C GLY A 186 12.58 16.65 -18.09
N LEU A 187 13.40 16.66 -17.02
CA LEU A 187 13.82 15.46 -16.29
C LEU A 187 12.65 14.76 -15.59
N GLU A 188 11.67 15.52 -15.11
CA GLU A 188 10.47 14.96 -14.47
C GLU A 188 9.68 14.03 -15.40
N LYS A 189 9.67 14.31 -16.72
CA LYS A 189 9.01 13.48 -17.73
C LYS A 189 9.77 12.16 -18.02
N TYR A 190 11.06 12.10 -17.69
CA TYR A 190 11.87 10.88 -17.85
C TYR A 190 11.94 10.06 -16.55
N VAL A 191 11.74 10.72 -15.41
CA VAL A 191 11.69 10.08 -14.08
C VAL A 191 10.29 9.51 -13.80
N LEU A 192 9.24 10.15 -14.31
CA LEU A 192 7.87 9.64 -14.38
C LEU A 192 7.69 8.72 -15.59
#